data_AF-A0A2D9TBY7-F1
#
_entry.id   AF-A0A2D9TBY7-F1
#
_cell.length_a   1.000
_cell.length_b   1.000
_cell.length_c   1.000
_cell.angle_alpha   90.00
_cell.angle_beta   90.00
_cell.angle_gamma   90.00
#
_symmetry.space_group_name_H-M   'P 1'
#
loop_
_entity.id
_entity.type
_entity.pdbx_description
1 polymer ?
#
loop_
_entity_poly.entity_id
_entity_poly.type
_entity_poly.pdbx_seq_one_letter_code
_entity_poly.pdbx_strand_id
1 'polypeptide(L)'
;MPRFLLCLALLAGCGENQTPLPDRPSYTAADGGILECVPNLDGRIDADEMEAALGIPVSYLVSPGGTSRAVDLVGTVIDGQRVWDFGTDYADDALIRLEASAVDDQWFAGELGLDRTDDLFTTPLDAAGTNLGVYRKTSEALFLVAAVSAAGEPENQRTLLVYDSPIALYRYPMEVGATHVSTGTISGGTALGLPYAGRDIYEVQVTSAGRIELPDLAFDQALRVDVKVTVEPAVGASTSRRQVSFLFECFGEVARATSLPDETVVDFTTAAELRRLSLE
;
A
#
# COMPACT_ATOMS: atom_id res chain seq x y z
N MET A 1 -24.37 -74.30 59.77
CA MET A 1 -24.97 -74.38 58.41
C MET A 1 -24.27 -73.39 57.50
N PRO A 2 -23.93 -73.77 56.27
CA PRO A 2 -22.85 -73.19 55.45
C PRO A 2 -23.35 -72.06 54.54
N ARG A 3 -22.44 -71.18 54.09
CA ARG A 3 -22.38 -70.57 52.73
C ARG A 3 -21.29 -69.49 52.71
N PHE A 4 -20.16 -69.74 52.05
CA PHE A 4 -19.89 -69.65 50.60
C PHE A 4 -19.43 -68.25 50.17
N LEU A 5 -18.16 -68.21 49.73
CA LEU A 5 -17.56 -67.41 48.66
C LEU A 5 -18.43 -66.31 48.03
N LEU A 6 -17.85 -65.11 47.92
CA LEU A 6 -17.90 -64.37 46.66
C LEU A 6 -16.61 -63.53 46.48
N CYS A 7 -15.58 -64.18 45.93
CA CYS A 7 -14.55 -63.50 45.14
C CYS A 7 -14.98 -63.54 43.65
N LEU A 8 -14.45 -62.58 42.88
CA LEU A 8 -14.45 -62.46 41.42
C LEU A 8 -15.76 -62.00 40.74
N ALA A 9 -15.75 -60.76 40.25
CA ALA A 9 -15.87 -60.45 38.81
C ALA A 9 -16.00 -58.92 38.58
N LEU A 10 -14.87 -58.22 38.42
CA LEU A 10 -14.83 -56.88 37.82
C LEU A 10 -13.66 -56.81 36.83
N LEU A 11 -13.77 -57.54 35.73
CA LEU A 11 -12.93 -57.41 34.55
C LEU A 11 -13.81 -57.60 33.30
N ALA A 12 -14.53 -56.54 32.93
CA ALA A 12 -15.14 -56.41 31.60
C ALA A 12 -15.45 -54.93 31.36
N GLY A 13 -14.49 -54.19 30.80
CA GLY A 13 -14.67 -52.77 30.51
C GLY A 13 -13.73 -52.16 29.47
N CYS A 14 -12.96 -52.97 28.74
CA CYS A 14 -12.14 -52.49 27.61
C CYS A 14 -12.53 -53.27 26.35
N GLY A 15 -13.64 -52.85 25.74
CA GLY A 15 -13.93 -53.18 24.34
C GLY A 15 -13.34 -52.09 23.43
N GLU A 16 -12.99 -52.45 22.20
CA GLU A 16 -12.60 -51.50 21.16
C GLU A 16 -13.71 -50.46 20.98
N ASN A 17 -13.33 -49.19 20.90
CA ASN A 17 -14.26 -48.09 20.69
C ASN A 17 -14.87 -48.20 19.28
N GLN A 18 -16.06 -48.82 19.18
CA GLN A 18 -16.81 -49.00 17.93
C GLN A 18 -17.61 -47.75 17.53
N THR A 19 -17.13 -46.55 17.85
CA THR A 19 -17.76 -45.32 17.38
C THR A 19 -17.18 -44.99 16.01
N PRO A 20 -17.86 -45.30 14.88
CA PRO A 20 -17.36 -44.86 13.57
C PRO A 20 -17.28 -43.33 13.58
N LEU A 21 -16.09 -42.82 13.25
CA LEU A 21 -15.94 -41.40 12.98
C LEU A 21 -16.87 -41.07 11.79
N PRO A 22 -17.62 -39.96 11.85
CA PRO A 22 -18.42 -39.56 10.70
C PRO A 22 -17.48 -39.35 9.50
N ASP A 23 -17.81 -39.95 8.36
CA ASP A 23 -17.11 -39.66 7.10
C ASP A 23 -17.27 -38.18 6.80
N ARG A 24 -16.19 -37.42 7.04
CA ARG A 24 -16.10 -36.02 6.64
C ARG A 24 -15.49 -35.99 5.25
N PRO A 25 -16.14 -35.35 4.27
CA PRO A 25 -15.50 -35.16 2.97
C PRO A 25 -14.18 -34.43 3.16
N SER A 26 -13.16 -34.83 2.40
CA SER A 26 -11.91 -34.07 2.33
C SER A 26 -12.23 -32.63 1.97
N TYR A 27 -11.58 -31.68 2.65
CA TYR A 27 -11.65 -30.27 2.27
C TYR A 27 -11.25 -30.16 0.80
N THR A 28 -12.20 -29.71 -0.02
CA THR A 28 -11.95 -29.36 -1.41
C THR A 28 -11.82 -27.86 -1.41
N ALA A 29 -10.59 -27.37 -1.48
CA ALA A 29 -10.36 -25.93 -1.67
C ALA A 29 -11.11 -25.50 -2.94
N ALA A 30 -11.83 -24.38 -2.87
CA ALA A 30 -12.10 -23.64 -4.09
C ALA A 30 -10.74 -23.31 -4.73
N ASP A 31 -10.67 -23.34 -6.06
CA ASP A 31 -9.46 -22.90 -6.77
C ASP A 31 -9.11 -21.50 -6.26
N GLY A 32 -7.98 -21.37 -5.59
CA GLY A 32 -7.65 -20.20 -4.76
C GLY A 32 -7.33 -18.93 -5.57
N GLY A 33 -7.64 -18.94 -6.86
CA GLY A 33 -7.01 -18.07 -7.83
C GLY A 33 -5.54 -18.44 -8.02
N ILE A 34 -5.04 -18.31 -9.24
CA ILE A 34 -3.60 -18.26 -9.47
C ILE A 34 -3.16 -16.85 -9.07
N LEU A 35 -2.15 -16.70 -8.21
CA LEU A 35 -1.45 -15.43 -8.10
C LEU A 35 -0.86 -15.14 -9.48
N GLU A 36 -1.43 -14.20 -10.22
CA GLU A 36 -1.02 -13.88 -11.59
C GLU A 36 0.43 -13.38 -11.65
N CYS A 37 0.92 -12.83 -10.53
CA CYS A 37 2.30 -12.40 -10.33
C CYS A 37 2.92 -13.19 -9.17
N VAL A 38 4.11 -13.77 -9.41
CA VAL A 38 4.91 -14.48 -8.41
C VAL A 38 6.25 -13.75 -8.27
N PRO A 39 6.62 -13.26 -7.07
CA PRO A 39 7.91 -12.61 -6.84
C PRO A 39 9.07 -13.51 -7.23
N ASN A 40 10.03 -12.99 -7.99
CA ASN A 40 11.23 -13.70 -8.41
C ASN A 40 12.43 -13.41 -7.47
N LEU A 41 12.34 -12.34 -6.66
CA LEU A 41 13.31 -11.88 -5.68
C LEU A 41 14.70 -11.59 -6.26
N ASP A 42 14.77 -11.01 -7.45
CA ASP A 42 16.04 -10.70 -8.13
C ASP A 42 16.64 -9.33 -7.76
N GLY A 43 15.94 -8.55 -6.95
CA GLY A 43 16.43 -7.29 -6.37
C GLY A 43 16.01 -6.05 -7.16
N ARG A 44 15.13 -6.24 -8.15
CA ARG A 44 14.50 -5.18 -8.93
C ARG A 44 13.00 -5.43 -9.00
N ILE A 45 12.24 -4.40 -9.36
CA ILE A 45 10.83 -4.52 -9.70
C ILE A 45 10.68 -4.12 -11.16
N ASP A 46 10.43 -5.10 -12.01
CA ASP A 46 10.09 -4.90 -13.42
C ASP A 46 8.63 -4.42 -13.56
N ALA A 47 8.26 -3.95 -14.76
CA ALA A 47 6.92 -3.40 -14.98
C ALA A 47 5.82 -4.45 -14.72
N ASP A 48 6.01 -5.69 -15.17
CA ASP A 48 5.08 -6.81 -14.98
C ASP A 48 4.98 -7.29 -13.52
N GLU A 49 5.88 -6.83 -12.64
CA GLU A 49 5.85 -7.11 -11.21
C GLU A 49 5.13 -6.04 -10.39
N MET A 50 4.60 -5.00 -11.06
CA MET A 50 3.83 -3.93 -10.45
C MET A 50 2.52 -3.74 -11.21
N GLU A 51 1.52 -4.56 -10.90
CA GLU A 51 0.19 -4.50 -11.51
C GLU A 51 -0.87 -3.96 -10.55
N ALA A 52 -1.81 -3.18 -11.10
CA ALA A 52 -2.98 -2.74 -10.36
C ALA A 52 -4.08 -3.79 -10.42
N ALA A 53 -4.36 -4.42 -9.28
CA ALA A 53 -5.48 -5.32 -9.11
C ALA A 53 -6.78 -4.51 -8.92
N LEU A 54 -7.53 -4.26 -10.00
CA LEU A 54 -8.77 -3.49 -9.94
C LEU A 54 -9.86 -4.24 -9.16
N GLY A 55 -10.59 -3.53 -8.29
CA GLY A 55 -11.69 -4.12 -7.52
C GLY A 55 -11.25 -5.03 -6.37
N ILE A 56 -9.94 -5.15 -6.11
CA ILE A 56 -9.39 -6.00 -5.07
C ILE A 56 -8.87 -5.10 -3.94
N PRO A 57 -9.59 -5.00 -2.80
CA PRO A 57 -9.15 -4.19 -1.69
C PRO A 57 -7.99 -4.86 -0.95
N VAL A 58 -7.06 -4.02 -0.47
CA VAL A 58 -5.94 -4.40 0.36
C VAL A 58 -6.05 -3.69 1.71
N SER A 59 -5.89 -4.44 2.80
CA SER A 59 -6.01 -3.94 4.18
C SER A 59 -4.70 -3.31 4.66
N TYR A 60 -4.80 -2.16 5.32
CA TYR A 60 -3.68 -1.48 5.96
C TYR A 60 -4.05 -1.03 7.37
N LEU A 61 -3.10 -1.16 8.29
CA LEU A 61 -3.11 -0.47 9.58
C LEU A 61 -2.46 0.91 9.41
N VAL A 62 -3.17 1.96 9.82
CA VAL A 62 -2.74 3.34 9.65
C VAL A 62 -2.86 4.12 10.94
N SER A 63 -1.83 4.89 11.27
CA SER A 63 -1.85 5.82 12.41
C SER A 63 -3.00 6.84 12.25
N PRO A 64 -3.82 7.09 13.29
CA PRO A 64 -4.95 8.03 13.19
C PRO A 64 -4.52 9.45 12.81
N GLY A 65 -5.42 10.18 12.15
CA GLY A 65 -5.20 11.58 11.81
C GLY A 65 -4.80 12.42 13.03
N GLY A 66 -3.71 13.16 12.91
CA GLY A 66 -3.14 13.97 14.00
C GLY A 66 -2.26 13.21 14.99
N THR A 67 -2.10 11.89 14.83
CA THR A 67 -1.21 11.06 15.63
C THR A 67 0.06 10.76 14.87
N SER A 68 1.21 11.08 15.44
CA SER A 68 2.50 10.73 14.86
C SER A 68 3.04 9.41 15.41
N ARG A 69 3.90 8.75 14.64
CA ARG A 69 4.62 7.52 15.02
C ARG A 69 6.12 7.73 14.96
N ALA A 70 6.85 7.19 15.92
CA ALA A 70 8.29 7.05 15.79
C ALA A 70 8.60 6.00 14.72
N VAL A 71 9.58 6.27 13.87
CA VAL A 71 10.02 5.36 12.80
C VAL A 71 11.55 5.31 12.76
N ASP A 72 12.10 4.14 12.47
CA ASP A 72 13.50 3.97 12.10
C ASP A 72 13.57 3.68 10.59
N LEU A 73 13.83 4.72 9.80
CA LEU A 73 13.93 4.59 8.34
C LEU A 73 15.32 4.11 7.91
N VAL A 74 16.34 4.24 8.77
CA VAL A 74 17.68 3.70 8.49
C VAL A 74 17.64 2.18 8.54
N GLY A 75 16.92 1.63 9.52
CA GLY A 75 16.84 0.20 9.77
C GLY A 75 18.12 -0.34 10.40
N THR A 76 18.03 -1.56 10.94
CA THR A 76 19.14 -2.24 11.62
C THR A 76 19.73 -3.32 10.72
N VAL A 77 21.05 -3.52 10.75
CA VAL A 77 21.69 -4.64 10.04
C VAL A 77 21.76 -5.85 10.99
N ILE A 78 21.07 -6.93 10.64
CA ILE A 78 21.05 -8.21 11.36
C ILE A 78 21.57 -9.28 10.40
N ASP A 79 22.63 -9.99 10.81
CA ASP A 79 23.27 -11.05 10.01
C ASP A 79 23.61 -10.63 8.55
N GLY A 80 23.92 -9.35 8.34
CA GLY A 80 24.29 -8.79 7.04
C GLY A 80 23.11 -8.31 6.19
N GLN A 81 21.86 -8.54 6.62
CA GLN A 81 20.65 -8.03 5.97
C GLN A 81 20.14 -6.78 6.70
N ARG A 82 19.73 -5.76 5.95
CA ARG A 82 19.03 -4.60 6.52
C ARG A 82 17.60 -4.99 6.87
N VAL A 83 17.15 -4.62 8.06
CA VAL A 83 15.82 -4.90 8.60
C VAL A 83 15.17 -3.61 9.07
N TRP A 84 13.95 -3.35 8.59
CA TRP A 84 13.05 -2.33 9.11
C TRP A 84 11.97 -2.99 9.94
N ASP A 85 11.94 -2.69 11.24
CA ASP A 85 10.92 -3.22 12.14
C ASP A 85 9.75 -2.25 12.26
N PHE A 86 8.73 -2.48 11.44
CA PHE A 86 7.43 -1.82 11.53
C PHE A 86 6.37 -2.77 12.11
N GLY A 87 6.76 -3.80 12.84
CA GLY A 87 5.87 -4.84 13.36
C GLY A 87 5.08 -4.44 14.61
N THR A 88 5.36 -3.28 15.21
CA THR A 88 4.70 -2.84 16.45
C THR A 88 3.20 -2.68 16.26
N ASP A 89 2.38 -3.54 16.84
CA ASP A 89 0.93 -3.36 16.84
C ASP A 89 0.52 -2.19 17.75
N TYR A 90 -0.08 -1.16 17.16
CA TYR A 90 -0.54 0.02 17.88
C TYR A 90 -2.06 -0.09 18.06
N ALA A 91 -2.50 -0.19 19.31
CA ALA A 91 -3.92 -0.43 19.63
C ALA A 91 -4.89 0.66 19.14
N ASP A 92 -4.39 1.85 18.79
CA ASP A 92 -5.16 2.96 18.25
C ASP A 92 -5.08 3.07 16.71
N ASP A 93 -4.36 2.19 16.01
CA ASP A 93 -4.34 2.20 14.55
C ASP A 93 -5.74 1.95 13.97
N ALA A 94 -6.00 2.60 12.84
CA ALA A 94 -7.21 2.41 12.06
C ALA A 94 -6.95 1.37 10.96
N LEU A 95 -7.83 0.39 10.84
CA LEU A 95 -7.89 -0.50 9.69
C LEU A 95 -8.58 0.22 8.53
N ILE A 96 -7.88 0.39 7.41
CA ILE A 96 -8.44 0.91 6.17
C ILE A 96 -8.30 -0.13 5.06
N ARG A 97 -9.18 -0.04 4.06
CA ARG A 97 -9.10 -0.83 2.84
C ARG A 97 -8.89 0.10 1.66
N LEU A 98 -7.79 -0.12 0.95
CA LEU A 98 -7.44 0.63 -0.25
C LEU A 98 -7.70 -0.25 -1.45
N GLU A 99 -8.31 0.30 -2.49
CA GLU A 99 -8.68 -0.41 -3.69
C GLU A 99 -8.30 0.43 -4.90
N ALA A 100 -7.78 -0.23 -5.94
CA ALA A 100 -7.67 0.37 -7.25
C ALA A 100 -9.01 0.25 -7.99
N SER A 101 -9.51 1.34 -8.56
CA SER A 101 -10.79 1.35 -9.26
C SER A 101 -10.63 1.85 -10.70
N ALA A 102 -11.52 1.41 -11.59
CA ALA A 102 -11.58 1.94 -12.94
C ALA A 102 -11.98 3.43 -12.93
N VAL A 103 -11.41 4.23 -13.85
CA VAL A 103 -11.73 5.65 -13.97
C VAL A 103 -13.11 5.89 -14.55
N ASP A 104 -13.62 5.00 -15.41
CA ASP A 104 -14.85 5.24 -16.18
C ASP A 104 -16.10 5.47 -15.34
N ASP A 105 -16.13 4.91 -14.13
CA ASP A 105 -17.27 5.04 -13.20
C ASP A 105 -17.16 6.29 -12.28
N GLN A 106 -16.10 7.10 -12.44
CA GLN A 106 -15.83 8.24 -11.56
C GLN A 106 -16.41 9.56 -12.09
N TRP A 107 -16.79 10.47 -11.19
CA TRP A 107 -17.41 11.75 -11.56
C TRP A 107 -16.54 12.62 -12.48
N PHE A 108 -15.22 12.56 -12.30
CA PHE A 108 -14.24 13.36 -13.05
C PHE A 108 -13.85 12.74 -14.39
N ALA A 109 -14.32 11.53 -14.70
CA ALA A 109 -13.84 10.76 -15.85
C ALA A 109 -13.95 11.58 -17.16
N GLY A 110 -15.08 12.24 -17.37
CA GLY A 110 -15.32 13.10 -18.55
C GLY A 110 -14.55 14.42 -18.55
N GLU A 111 -14.02 14.85 -17.41
CA GLU A 111 -13.32 16.13 -17.24
C GLU A 111 -11.79 16.00 -17.36
N LEU A 112 -11.24 14.77 -17.36
CA LEU A 112 -9.78 14.55 -17.45
C LEU A 112 -9.18 15.01 -18.80
N GLY A 113 -9.97 15.04 -19.87
CA GLY A 113 -9.47 15.42 -21.20
C GLY A 113 -8.42 14.47 -21.78
N LEU A 114 -8.32 13.25 -21.25
CA LEU A 114 -7.38 12.20 -21.66
C LEU A 114 -8.02 11.23 -22.65
N ASP A 115 -7.18 10.54 -23.43
CA ASP A 115 -7.64 9.44 -24.29
C ASP A 115 -8.09 8.27 -23.42
N ARG A 116 -9.30 7.76 -23.67
CA ARG A 116 -9.90 6.65 -22.91
C ARG A 116 -9.30 5.28 -23.27
N THR A 117 -8.40 5.23 -24.24
CA THR A 117 -7.61 4.03 -24.52
C THR A 117 -6.42 3.85 -23.59
N ASP A 118 -6.10 4.86 -22.77
CA ASP A 118 -5.09 4.69 -21.73
C ASP A 118 -5.64 3.79 -20.62
N ASP A 119 -4.87 2.79 -20.18
CA ASP A 119 -5.17 1.96 -19.02
C ASP A 119 -5.04 2.81 -17.73
N LEU A 120 -6.10 3.58 -17.44
CA LEU A 120 -6.19 4.47 -16.30
C LEU A 120 -6.91 3.80 -15.13
N PHE A 121 -6.38 4.00 -13.94
CA PHE A 121 -7.02 3.56 -12.69
C PHE A 121 -6.82 4.58 -11.59
N THR A 122 -7.60 4.48 -10.53
CA THR A 122 -7.54 5.38 -9.39
C THR A 122 -7.14 4.64 -8.14
N THR A 123 -6.30 5.24 -7.30
CA THR A 123 -6.08 4.77 -5.93
C THR A 123 -6.12 5.94 -4.94
N PRO A 124 -6.50 5.73 -3.67
CA PRO A 124 -6.46 6.79 -2.67
C PRO A 124 -5.04 7.34 -2.43
N LEU A 125 -4.89 8.67 -2.50
CA LEU A 125 -3.64 9.37 -2.15
C LEU A 125 -3.45 9.49 -0.64
N ASP A 126 -4.56 9.66 0.09
CA ASP A 126 -4.59 9.77 1.55
C ASP A 126 -5.37 8.62 2.20
N ALA A 127 -5.03 8.31 3.45
CA ALA A 127 -5.66 7.24 4.21
C ALA A 127 -7.16 7.47 4.47
N ALA A 128 -7.64 8.72 4.43
CA ALA A 128 -9.05 9.02 4.59
C ALA A 128 -9.86 8.80 3.29
N GLY A 129 -9.20 8.48 2.17
CA GLY A 129 -9.86 8.28 0.88
C GLY A 129 -10.51 9.55 0.33
N THR A 130 -10.08 10.73 0.80
CA THR A 130 -10.69 12.01 0.40
C THR A 130 -10.18 12.50 -0.95
N ASN A 131 -8.94 12.16 -1.29
CA ASN A 131 -8.33 12.42 -2.58
C ASN A 131 -7.85 11.11 -3.23
N LEU A 132 -8.01 11.05 -4.54
CA LEU A 132 -7.57 9.96 -5.40
C LEU A 132 -6.46 10.47 -6.30
N GLY A 133 -5.50 9.60 -6.59
CA GLY A 133 -4.57 9.77 -7.69
C GLY A 133 -5.15 9.02 -8.88
N VAL A 134 -5.11 9.64 -10.05
CA VAL A 134 -5.38 8.97 -11.33
C VAL A 134 -4.04 8.54 -11.90
N TYR A 135 -3.88 7.24 -12.10
CA TYR A 135 -2.62 6.64 -12.52
C TYR A 135 -2.74 6.02 -13.91
N ARG A 136 -1.62 6.02 -14.63
CA ARG A 136 -1.42 5.25 -15.86
C ARG A 136 -0.16 4.44 -15.73
N LYS A 137 -0.23 3.15 -16.03
CA LYS A 137 0.94 2.29 -16.10
C LYS A 137 1.36 2.07 -17.55
N THR A 138 2.66 2.08 -17.80
CA THR A 138 3.26 1.59 -19.05
C THR A 138 4.38 0.60 -18.73
N SER A 139 5.02 0.04 -19.75
CA SER A 139 6.26 -0.74 -19.57
C SER A 139 7.44 0.08 -19.04
N GLU A 140 7.35 1.42 -19.07
CA GLU A 140 8.43 2.32 -18.68
C GLU A 140 8.25 2.90 -17.27
N ALA A 141 7.01 3.17 -16.85
CA ALA A 141 6.74 3.79 -15.57
C ALA A 141 5.29 3.67 -15.12
N LEU A 142 5.08 3.83 -13.81
CA LEU A 142 3.81 4.25 -13.23
C LEU A 142 3.75 5.78 -13.18
N PHE A 143 2.80 6.35 -13.91
CA PHE A 143 2.57 7.79 -13.97
C PHE A 143 1.39 8.21 -13.09
N LEU A 144 1.54 9.30 -12.34
CA LEU A 144 0.43 10.06 -11.76
C LEU A 144 -0.01 11.12 -12.78
N VAL A 145 -1.25 11.01 -13.23
CA VAL A 145 -1.83 11.82 -14.31
C VAL A 145 -2.72 12.94 -13.77
N ALA A 146 -3.40 12.71 -12.66
CA ALA A 146 -4.17 13.73 -11.97
C ALA A 146 -4.27 13.46 -10.47
N ALA A 147 -4.50 14.50 -9.68
CA ALA A 147 -4.97 14.41 -8.30
C ALA A 147 -6.38 15.00 -8.20
N VAL A 148 -7.31 14.24 -7.64
CA VAL A 148 -8.75 14.57 -7.65
C VAL A 148 -9.38 14.30 -6.29
N SER A 149 -10.46 14.99 -5.95
CA SER A 149 -11.27 14.61 -4.78
C SER A 149 -12.10 13.37 -5.11
N ALA A 150 -12.26 12.45 -4.15
CA ALA A 150 -13.11 11.28 -4.33
C ALA A 150 -14.58 11.66 -4.54
N ALA A 151 -15.07 12.62 -3.75
CA ALA A 151 -16.39 13.22 -3.95
C ALA A 151 -16.34 14.33 -5.00
N GLY A 152 -17.33 14.34 -5.92
CA GLY A 152 -17.52 15.42 -6.90
C GLY A 152 -18.39 16.57 -6.39
N GLU A 153 -19.13 16.34 -5.29
CA GLU A 153 -20.07 17.29 -4.71
C GLU A 153 -19.78 17.55 -3.23
N PRO A 154 -20.03 18.79 -2.73
CA PRO A 154 -20.47 19.95 -3.51
C PRO A 154 -19.36 20.48 -4.43
N GLU A 155 -19.71 20.98 -5.62
CA GLU A 155 -18.73 21.48 -6.61
C GLU A 155 -17.72 22.48 -6.02
N ASN A 156 -18.14 23.29 -5.04
CA ASN A 156 -17.29 24.28 -4.38
C ASN A 156 -16.27 23.69 -3.38
N GLN A 157 -16.19 22.37 -3.27
CA GLN A 157 -15.19 21.64 -2.47
C GLN A 157 -14.40 20.62 -3.30
N ARG A 158 -14.71 20.48 -4.60
CA ARG A 158 -14.05 19.48 -5.45
C ARG A 158 -12.61 19.87 -5.76
N THR A 159 -11.78 18.86 -5.98
CA THR A 159 -10.42 19.00 -6.49
C THR A 159 -10.31 18.24 -7.81
N LEU A 160 -9.74 18.89 -8.82
CA LEU A 160 -9.44 18.34 -10.14
C LEU A 160 -8.14 18.98 -10.65
N LEU A 161 -7.04 18.29 -10.44
CA LEU A 161 -5.69 18.75 -10.81
C LEU A 161 -5.13 17.79 -11.85
N VAL A 162 -5.41 18.06 -13.13
CA VAL A 162 -4.86 17.29 -14.25
C VAL A 162 -3.48 17.84 -14.59
N TYR A 163 -2.49 16.96 -14.70
CA TYR A 163 -1.14 17.36 -15.09
C TYR A 163 -1.02 17.43 -16.61
N ASP A 164 -0.54 18.56 -17.14
CA ASP A 164 -0.20 18.73 -18.55
C ASP A 164 0.91 17.75 -18.98
N SER A 165 1.85 17.50 -18.06
CA SER A 165 2.90 16.49 -18.15
C SER A 165 2.74 15.51 -16.97
N PRO A 166 2.33 14.25 -17.22
CA PRO A 166 2.19 13.27 -16.14
C PRO A 166 3.49 13.07 -15.37
N ILE A 167 3.35 12.86 -14.06
CA ILE A 167 4.48 12.66 -13.16
C ILE A 167 4.89 11.20 -13.21
N ALA A 168 6.11 10.90 -13.64
CA ALA A 168 6.67 9.56 -13.54
C ALA A 168 6.99 9.27 -12.06
N LEU A 169 6.06 8.63 -11.35
CA LEU A 169 6.21 8.34 -9.93
C LEU A 169 7.25 7.24 -9.73
N TYR A 170 7.09 6.11 -10.42
CA TYR A 170 8.05 5.00 -10.41
C TYR A 170 8.45 4.66 -11.83
N ARG A 171 9.76 4.58 -12.11
CA ARG A 171 10.29 4.16 -13.41
C ARG A 171 10.75 2.71 -13.31
N TYR A 172 10.47 1.92 -14.34
CA TYR A 172 10.88 0.53 -14.42
C TYR A 172 12.16 0.37 -15.26
N PRO A 173 13.02 -0.60 -14.90
CA PRO A 173 12.99 -1.35 -13.66
C PRO A 173 13.31 -0.45 -12.45
N MET A 174 12.72 -0.76 -11.30
CA MET A 174 13.10 -0.13 -10.03
C MET A 174 14.22 -0.94 -9.40
N GLU A 175 15.38 -0.33 -9.16
CA GLU A 175 16.53 -1.00 -8.55
C GLU A 175 17.30 -0.02 -7.65
N VAL A 176 18.02 -0.55 -6.66
CA VAL A 176 18.80 0.28 -5.72
C VAL A 176 19.80 1.15 -6.48
N GLY A 177 19.78 2.45 -6.19
CA GLY A 177 20.59 3.47 -6.87
C GLY A 177 19.84 4.22 -7.97
N ALA A 178 18.67 3.75 -8.40
CA ALA A 178 17.83 4.47 -9.35
C ALA A 178 17.37 5.81 -8.77
N THR A 179 17.43 6.87 -9.59
CA THR A 179 16.96 8.20 -9.21
C THR A 179 16.40 8.96 -10.40
N HIS A 180 15.35 9.74 -10.17
CA HIS A 180 14.84 10.69 -11.15
C HIS A 180 14.11 11.86 -10.49
N VAL A 181 13.96 12.93 -11.25
CA VAL A 181 13.06 14.04 -10.93
C VAL A 181 11.98 14.10 -12.00
N SER A 182 10.74 14.26 -11.58
CA SER A 182 9.60 14.47 -12.47
C SER A 182 8.81 15.69 -12.01
N THR A 183 8.50 16.58 -12.95
CA THR A 183 7.72 17.79 -12.67
C THR A 183 6.40 17.72 -13.41
N GLY A 184 5.30 17.70 -12.65
CA GLY A 184 3.96 17.89 -13.16
C GLY A 184 3.63 19.37 -13.19
N THR A 185 3.05 19.86 -14.29
CA THR A 185 2.53 21.23 -14.39
C THR A 185 1.02 21.17 -14.51
N ILE A 186 0.33 22.07 -13.81
CA ILE A 186 -1.12 22.24 -13.86
C ILE A 186 -1.38 23.66 -14.34
N SER A 187 -1.84 23.82 -15.58
CA SER A 187 -2.12 25.13 -16.17
C SER A 187 -3.52 25.68 -15.85
N GLY A 188 -4.48 24.83 -15.49
CA GLY A 188 -5.87 25.22 -15.27
C GLY A 188 -6.70 24.17 -14.54
N GLY A 189 -6.37 23.90 -13.27
CA GLY A 189 -7.09 22.97 -12.40
C GLY A 189 -8.09 23.66 -11.46
N THR A 190 -8.73 22.84 -10.63
CA THR A 190 -9.58 23.27 -9.51
C THR A 190 -9.05 22.64 -8.22
N ALA A 191 -8.83 23.42 -7.17
CA ALA A 191 -8.50 22.93 -5.84
C ALA A 191 -9.52 23.48 -4.83
N LEU A 192 -10.25 22.60 -4.15
CA LEU A 192 -11.30 22.98 -3.20
C LEU A 192 -12.29 24.00 -3.80
N GLY A 193 -12.74 23.75 -5.04
CA GLY A 193 -13.65 24.63 -5.77
C GLY A 193 -13.05 25.94 -6.30
N LEU A 194 -11.77 26.21 -6.07
CA LEU A 194 -11.09 27.44 -6.52
C LEU A 194 -10.19 27.17 -7.72
N PRO A 195 -10.04 28.13 -8.65
CA PRO A 195 -9.07 28.01 -9.74
C PRO A 195 -7.66 27.78 -9.22
N TYR A 196 -6.96 26.81 -9.81
CA TYR A 196 -5.60 26.43 -9.43
C TYR A 196 -4.69 26.35 -10.65
N ALA A 197 -3.46 26.82 -10.49
CA ALA A 197 -2.36 26.54 -11.39
C ALA A 197 -1.09 26.39 -10.54
N GLY A 198 -0.14 25.59 -10.99
CA GLY A 198 1.07 25.33 -10.23
C GLY A 198 1.94 24.24 -10.83
N ARG A 199 2.95 23.83 -10.06
CA ARG A 199 3.82 22.71 -10.38
C ARG A 199 4.01 21.84 -9.16
N ASP A 200 4.08 20.54 -9.40
CA ASP A 200 4.51 19.59 -8.38
C ASP A 200 5.80 18.92 -8.84
N ILE A 201 6.81 18.90 -7.97
CA ILE A 201 8.12 18.33 -8.24
C ILE A 201 8.30 17.10 -7.36
N TYR A 202 8.51 15.96 -7.99
CA TYR A 202 8.76 14.68 -7.35
C TYR A 202 10.22 14.31 -7.57
N GLU A 203 10.98 14.29 -6.49
CA GLU A 203 12.35 13.77 -6.45
C GLU A 203 12.29 12.36 -5.89
N VAL A 204 12.60 11.35 -6.71
CA VAL A 204 12.45 9.92 -6.38
C VAL A 204 13.81 9.25 -6.36
N GLN A 205 14.04 8.41 -5.35
CA GLN A 205 15.25 7.63 -5.22
C GLN A 205 14.97 6.26 -4.61
N VAL A 206 15.47 5.20 -5.24
CA VAL A 206 15.50 3.86 -4.63
C VAL A 206 16.82 3.72 -3.88
N THR A 207 16.77 3.71 -2.55
CA THR A 207 17.96 3.92 -1.72
C THR A 207 18.59 2.63 -1.21
N SER A 208 17.77 1.60 -0.96
CA SER A 208 18.22 0.33 -0.40
C SER A 208 17.18 -0.76 -0.59
N ALA A 209 17.60 -2.00 -0.36
CA ALA A 209 16.73 -3.16 -0.28
C ALA A 209 16.99 -3.89 1.04
N GLY A 210 15.98 -4.57 1.56
CA GLY A 210 16.10 -5.31 2.80
C GLY A 210 14.79 -5.94 3.25
N ARG A 211 14.81 -6.51 4.44
CA ARG A 211 13.65 -7.11 5.06
C ARG A 211 12.81 -6.04 5.76
N ILE A 212 11.50 -6.07 5.58
CA ILE A 212 10.57 -5.27 6.38
C ILE A 212 9.63 -6.19 7.15
N GLU A 213 9.58 -5.99 8.47
CA GLU A 213 8.66 -6.68 9.38
C GLU A 213 7.43 -5.79 9.55
N LEU A 214 6.25 -6.37 9.36
CA LEU A 214 4.94 -5.76 9.58
C LEU A 214 4.18 -6.58 10.65
N PRO A 215 3.05 -6.10 11.17
CA PRO A 215 2.33 -6.81 12.24
C PRO A 215 1.98 -8.26 11.91
N ASP A 216 1.55 -8.52 10.67
CA ASP A 216 1.07 -9.84 10.23
C ASP A 216 2.02 -10.56 9.25
N LEU A 217 2.95 -9.83 8.65
CA LEU A 217 3.70 -10.22 7.46
C LEU A 217 5.15 -9.77 7.53
N ALA A 218 6.00 -10.43 6.77
CA ALA A 218 7.37 -9.99 6.54
C ALA A 218 7.71 -10.13 5.06
N PHE A 219 8.47 -9.18 4.53
CA PHE A 219 8.94 -9.18 3.16
C PHE A 219 10.46 -9.09 3.14
N ASP A 220 11.15 -10.12 2.63
CA ASP A 220 12.61 -10.26 2.77
C ASP A 220 13.44 -9.28 1.91
N GLN A 221 12.85 -8.74 0.84
CA GLN A 221 13.56 -7.95 -0.16
C GLN A 221 12.73 -6.76 -0.66
N ALA A 222 12.13 -6.01 0.26
CA ALA A 222 11.45 -4.76 -0.08
C ALA A 222 12.45 -3.68 -0.49
N LEU A 223 12.15 -2.96 -1.57
CA LEU A 223 12.86 -1.76 -1.99
C LEU A 223 12.38 -0.56 -1.18
N ARG A 224 13.31 0.16 -0.55
CA ARG A 224 13.06 1.47 0.05
C ARG A 224 13.11 2.54 -1.04
N VAL A 225 12.00 3.24 -1.22
CA VAL A 225 11.82 4.31 -2.20
C VAL A 225 11.51 5.61 -1.48
N ASP A 226 12.45 6.55 -1.58
CA ASP A 226 12.35 7.88 -0.99
C ASP A 226 11.76 8.83 -2.04
N VAL A 227 10.69 9.54 -1.67
CA VAL A 227 10.03 10.53 -2.50
C VAL A 227 9.97 11.84 -1.73
N LYS A 228 10.54 12.91 -2.30
CA LYS A 228 10.26 14.28 -1.85
C LYS A 228 9.32 14.93 -2.86
N VAL A 229 8.16 15.34 -2.36
CA VAL A 229 7.17 16.09 -3.13
C VAL A 229 7.29 17.56 -2.73
N THR A 230 7.43 18.45 -3.71
CA THR A 230 7.34 19.90 -3.53
C THR A 230 6.18 20.41 -4.36
N VAL A 231 5.18 21.02 -3.72
CA VAL A 231 4.02 21.63 -4.36
C VAL A 231 4.25 23.13 -4.43
N GLU A 232 4.23 23.68 -5.65
CA GLU A 232 4.51 25.08 -5.97
C GLU A 232 3.30 25.70 -6.68
N PRO A 233 2.31 26.23 -5.94
CA PRO A 233 1.18 26.91 -6.55
C PRO A 233 1.66 28.21 -7.22
N ALA A 234 1.02 28.60 -8.32
CA ALA A 234 1.29 29.86 -9.01
C ALA A 234 1.02 31.08 -8.10
N VAL A 235 0.11 30.92 -7.13
CA VAL A 235 -0.19 31.91 -6.09
C VAL A 235 -0.20 31.20 -4.74
N GLY A 236 0.67 31.62 -3.82
CA GLY A 236 0.79 31.05 -2.49
C GLY A 236 2.23 30.68 -2.15
N ALA A 237 2.41 30.05 -0.99
CA ALA A 237 3.71 29.51 -0.59
C ALA A 237 3.86 28.08 -1.11
N SER A 238 5.08 27.74 -1.52
CA SER A 238 5.44 26.34 -1.78
C SER A 238 5.45 25.55 -0.47
N THR A 239 5.09 24.29 -0.54
CA THR A 239 5.19 23.34 0.58
C THR A 239 5.89 22.08 0.11
N SER A 240 6.48 21.33 1.04
CA SER A 240 7.11 20.06 0.72
C SER A 240 6.78 18.98 1.73
N ARG A 241 6.91 17.73 1.31
CA ARG A 241 6.74 16.56 2.16
C ARG A 241 7.65 15.43 1.69
N ARG A 242 8.10 14.62 2.64
CA ARG A 242 8.85 13.40 2.35
C ARG A 242 7.98 12.18 2.59
N GLN A 243 8.13 11.20 1.73
CA GLN A 243 7.53 9.88 1.85
C GLN A 243 8.63 8.85 1.68
N VAL A 244 8.61 7.82 2.51
CA VAL A 244 9.45 6.63 2.35
C VAL A 244 8.50 5.45 2.20
N SER A 245 8.43 4.93 0.98
CA SER A 245 7.65 3.76 0.61
C SER A 245 8.54 2.51 0.60
N PHE A 246 7.98 1.40 1.04
CA PHE A 246 8.58 0.08 0.91
C PHE A 246 7.78 -0.69 -0.12
N LEU A 247 8.41 -0.95 -1.27
CA LEU A 247 7.78 -1.65 -2.38
C LEU A 247 8.29 -3.08 -2.47
N PHE A 248 7.42 -4.01 -2.82
CA PHE A 248 7.76 -5.41 -3.01
C PHE A 248 7.12 -5.93 -4.30
N GLU A 249 7.85 -6.80 -5.01
CA GLU A 249 7.40 -7.44 -6.25
C GLU A 249 6.01 -8.06 -6.05
N CYS A 250 5.11 -7.88 -7.02
CA CYS A 250 3.74 -8.37 -7.04
C CYS A 250 2.77 -7.85 -5.95
N PHE A 251 3.27 -7.15 -4.94
CA PHE A 251 2.45 -6.56 -3.86
C PHE A 251 2.35 -5.04 -3.96
N GLY A 252 3.30 -4.41 -4.64
CA GLY A 252 3.41 -2.96 -4.66
C GLY A 252 3.83 -2.41 -3.30
N GLU A 253 3.15 -1.38 -2.82
CA GLU A 253 3.50 -0.75 -1.55
C GLU A 253 3.02 -1.55 -0.33
N VAL A 254 3.96 -2.12 0.41
CA VAL A 254 3.69 -2.89 1.63
C VAL A 254 3.75 -2.03 2.89
N ALA A 255 4.46 -0.90 2.86
CA ALA A 255 4.43 0.10 3.91
C ALA A 255 4.81 1.49 3.39
N ARG A 256 4.36 2.53 4.11
CA ARG A 256 4.75 3.92 3.85
C ARG A 256 4.85 4.70 5.15
N ALA A 257 5.93 5.46 5.30
CA ALA A 257 6.05 6.51 6.29
C ALA A 257 5.99 7.86 5.59
N THR A 258 5.11 8.75 6.05
CA THR A 258 5.01 10.13 5.53
C THR A 258 5.45 11.11 6.61
N SER A 259 6.33 12.05 6.26
CA SER A 259 6.87 13.03 7.20
C SER A 259 5.83 14.07 7.64
N LEU A 260 6.22 14.91 8.62
CA LEU A 260 5.58 16.21 8.84
C LEU A 260 5.79 17.13 7.61
N PRO A 261 4.95 18.17 7.45
CA PRO A 261 5.17 19.19 6.42
C PRO A 261 6.55 19.85 6.52
N ASP A 262 7.14 20.14 5.38
CA ASP A 262 8.42 20.83 5.21
C ASP A 262 9.62 20.14 5.89
N GLU A 263 9.53 18.81 6.04
CA GLU A 263 10.63 17.99 6.54
C GLU A 263 11.85 18.03 5.61
N THR A 264 13.01 18.32 6.18
CA THR A 264 14.27 18.45 5.44
C THR A 264 15.15 17.21 5.57
N VAL A 265 15.00 16.45 6.67
CA VAL A 265 15.76 15.25 6.98
C VAL A 265 15.21 14.07 6.18
N VAL A 266 16.08 13.40 5.41
CA VAL A 266 15.71 12.23 4.60
C VAL A 266 15.25 11.08 5.49
N ASP A 267 16.07 10.71 6.48
CA ASP A 267 15.78 9.70 7.49
C ASP A 267 15.07 10.32 8.71
N PHE A 268 13.91 10.94 8.48
CA PHE A 268 13.12 11.49 9.58
C PHE A 268 12.70 10.37 10.55
N THR A 269 12.64 10.69 11.84
CA THR A 269 12.36 9.72 12.90
C THR A 269 10.92 9.80 13.41
N THR A 270 10.13 10.75 12.89
CA THR A 270 8.72 10.96 13.25
C THR A 270 7.87 11.02 12.00
N ALA A 271 7.04 10.00 11.80
CA ALA A 271 6.06 9.95 10.73
C ALA A 271 4.74 10.61 11.19
N ALA A 272 4.20 11.49 10.36
CA ALA A 272 2.86 12.05 10.53
C ALA A 272 1.76 11.07 10.06
N GLU A 273 2.12 10.11 9.21
CA GLU A 273 1.31 8.94 8.87
C GLU A 273 2.26 7.75 8.72
N LEU A 274 1.97 6.64 9.41
CA LEU A 274 2.57 5.34 9.16
C LEU A 274 1.47 4.41 8.67
N ARG A 275 1.66 3.82 7.49
CA ARG A 275 0.76 2.87 6.83
C ARG A 275 1.48 1.55 6.63
N ARG A 276 0.84 0.43 6.99
CA ARG A 276 1.45 -0.90 6.98
C ARG A 276 0.45 -1.94 6.52
N LEU A 277 0.84 -2.76 5.55
CA LEU A 277 0.00 -3.85 5.04
C LEU A 277 -0.37 -4.80 6.18
N SER A 278 -1.63 -5.25 6.19
CA SER A 278 -2.18 -6.13 7.20
C SER A 278 -3.09 -7.19 6.58
N LEU A 279 -3.28 -8.32 7.28
CA LEU A 279 -4.16 -9.41 6.88
C LEU A 279 -5.57 -9.32 7.52
N GLU A 280 -5.87 -8.27 8.28
CA GLU A 280 -7.17 -8.06 8.95
C GLU A 280 -8.36 -7.70 8.04
#